data_AF-A0A4Y9T6H7-F1
#
_entry.id   AF-A0A4Y9T6H7-F1
#
_cell.length_a   1.000
_cell.length_b   1.000
_cell.length_c   1.000
_cell.angle_alpha   90.00
_cell.angle_beta   90.00
_cell.angle_gamma   90.00
#
_symmetry.space_group_name_H-M   'P 1'
#
loop_
_entity.id
_entity.type
_entity.pdbx_description
1 polymer ?
#
loop_
_entity_poly.entity_id
_entity_poly.type
_entity_poly.pdbx_seq_one_letter_code
_entity_poly.pdbx_strand_id
1 'polypeptide(L)'
;MNEQEEINLLLSSFDVTSIGDYVRGDRGEGHYFIRIAISRDSSNHQIPSNRKLHDLSVELKKNGYFVEFLLIDDKSLDIEAGLRATLLHIFGEHVRNSFVSIQAKTAHVWIEPKKLLSQEIFGLIREKVIDYFLSFDIVDVQIALTTAANLPGILVCLRAIRFLAPVGQPALSAYLSKERFTVPSEDWLSRRLDAMRREGRVVRTAEGKYALTMQSILTLGSSKGRTSPDVRRLLALAKQSL
;
A
#
# COMPACT_ATOMS: atom_id res chain seq x y z
N MET A 1 -5.86 -31.02 27.58
CA MET A 1 -6.21 -29.73 26.96
C MET A 1 -5.48 -29.69 25.64
N ASN A 2 -6.16 -29.39 24.54
CA ASN A 2 -5.52 -29.29 23.23
C ASN A 2 -4.71 -27.97 23.19
N GLU A 3 -3.56 -27.92 22.50
CA GLU A 3 -2.72 -26.70 22.38
C GLU A 3 -3.54 -25.52 21.82
N GLN A 4 -4.50 -25.82 20.94
CA GLN A 4 -5.46 -24.85 20.41
C GLN A 4 -6.39 -24.25 21.48
N GLU A 5 -6.78 -25.02 22.49
CA GLU A 5 -7.66 -24.54 23.58
C GLU A 5 -6.90 -23.61 24.51
N GLU A 6 -5.63 -23.92 24.81
CA GLU A 6 -4.74 -23.08 25.62
C GLU A 6 -4.48 -21.72 24.97
N ILE A 7 -4.18 -21.73 23.67
CA ILE A 7 -3.99 -20.51 22.89
C ILE A 7 -5.29 -19.69 22.85
N ASN A 8 -6.45 -20.32 22.60
CA ASN A 8 -7.75 -19.62 22.61
C ASN A 8 -8.08 -18.97 23.96
N LEU A 9 -7.77 -19.65 25.07
CA LEU A 9 -7.96 -19.11 26.42
C LEU A 9 -7.08 -17.87 26.67
N LEU A 10 -5.83 -17.90 26.22
CA LEU A 10 -4.90 -16.76 26.30
C LEU A 10 -5.32 -15.60 25.38
N LEU A 11 -5.79 -15.88 24.17
CA LEU A 11 -6.33 -14.85 23.28
C LEU A 11 -7.56 -14.16 23.90
N SER A 12 -8.46 -14.97 24.49
CA SER A 12 -9.69 -14.48 25.13
C SER A 12 -9.42 -13.64 26.37
N SER A 13 -8.39 -13.98 27.18
CA SER A 13 -8.02 -13.19 28.36
C SER A 13 -7.46 -11.81 28.01
N PHE A 14 -6.92 -11.68 26.79
CA PHE A 14 -6.50 -10.40 26.21
C PHE A 14 -7.58 -9.74 25.35
N ASP A 15 -8.82 -10.24 25.32
CA ASP A 15 -9.91 -9.68 24.50
C ASP A 15 -9.44 -9.50 23.03
N VAL A 16 -8.89 -10.58 22.49
CA VAL A 16 -8.43 -10.73 21.11
C VAL A 16 -9.14 -11.95 20.53
N THR A 17 -9.81 -11.78 19.39
CA THR A 17 -10.48 -12.89 18.70
C THR A 17 -9.65 -13.35 17.50
N SER A 18 -9.39 -14.65 17.42
CA SER A 18 -8.75 -15.23 16.23
C SER A 18 -9.76 -15.53 15.12
N ILE A 19 -9.33 -15.39 13.87
CA ILE A 19 -10.12 -15.75 12.68
C ILE A 19 -9.66 -17.11 12.17
N GLY A 20 -10.49 -18.13 12.36
CA GLY A 20 -10.24 -19.49 11.88
C GLY A 20 -9.13 -20.23 12.65
N ASP A 21 -8.66 -21.33 12.06
CA ASP A 21 -7.69 -22.22 12.68
C ASP A 21 -6.26 -21.64 12.66
N TYR A 22 -5.45 -22.02 13.65
CA TYR A 22 -4.03 -21.66 13.69
C TYR A 22 -3.23 -22.52 12.73
N VAL A 23 -2.32 -21.88 12.01
CA VAL A 23 -1.40 -22.59 11.10
C VAL A 23 -0.11 -22.85 11.84
N ARG A 24 0.29 -24.12 11.96
CA ARG A 24 1.60 -24.49 12.52
C ARG A 24 2.68 -24.11 11.50
N GLY A 25 3.65 -23.31 11.92
CA GLY A 25 4.75 -22.88 11.07
C GLY A 25 5.84 -23.95 10.97
N ASP A 26 6.54 -23.99 9.83
CA ASP A 26 7.61 -24.97 9.56
C ASP A 26 8.98 -24.58 10.18
N ARG A 27 9.00 -23.55 11.03
CA ARG A 27 10.22 -22.95 11.63
C ARG A 27 10.67 -23.62 12.94
N GLY A 28 10.07 -24.76 13.29
CA GLY A 28 10.38 -25.55 14.49
C GLY A 28 9.15 -25.89 15.33
N GLU A 29 9.32 -26.77 16.31
CA GLU A 29 8.25 -27.11 17.25
C GLU A 29 7.78 -25.87 18.03
N GLY A 30 6.45 -25.69 18.12
CA GLY A 30 5.86 -24.58 18.88
C GLY A 30 5.65 -23.26 18.12
N HIS A 31 5.94 -23.21 16.81
CA HIS A 31 5.66 -22.03 15.98
C HIS A 31 4.23 -22.02 15.42
N TYR A 32 3.49 -20.93 15.65
CA TYR A 32 2.11 -20.78 15.20
C TYR A 32 1.88 -19.43 14.51
N PHE A 33 1.06 -19.44 13.47
CA PHE A 33 0.50 -18.25 12.85
C PHE A 33 -0.97 -18.13 13.26
N ILE A 34 -1.31 -17.00 13.87
CA ILE A 34 -2.67 -16.73 14.34
C ILE A 34 -3.21 -15.51 13.62
N ARG A 35 -4.34 -15.70 12.94
CA ARG A 35 -5.07 -14.62 12.29
C ARG A 35 -5.89 -13.87 13.33
N ILE A 36 -5.76 -12.55 13.38
CA ILE A 36 -6.50 -11.69 14.32
C ILE A 36 -7.27 -10.65 13.54
N ALA A 37 -8.57 -10.55 13.83
CA ALA A 37 -9.40 -9.46 13.34
C ALA A 37 -8.92 -8.14 13.95
N ILE A 38 -8.59 -7.16 13.11
CA ILE A 38 -8.38 -5.78 13.53
C ILE A 38 -9.56 -4.93 13.07
N SER A 39 -9.98 -4.02 13.94
CA SER A 39 -10.95 -2.97 13.66
C SER A 39 -10.34 -1.62 14.01
N ARG A 40 -11.00 -0.54 13.62
CA ARG A 40 -10.57 0.82 13.96
C ARG A 40 -11.62 1.52 14.80
N ASP A 41 -11.19 2.19 15.86
CA ASP A 41 -12.07 3.02 16.69
C ASP A 41 -12.52 4.30 15.96
N SER A 42 -13.43 5.06 16.57
CA SER A 42 -13.90 6.36 16.05
C SER A 42 -12.80 7.42 15.90
N SER A 43 -11.63 7.17 16.49
CA SER A 43 -10.42 8.01 16.44
C SER A 43 -9.35 7.45 15.48
N ASN A 44 -9.70 6.42 14.69
CA ASN A 44 -8.84 5.73 13.73
C ASN A 44 -7.66 4.93 14.34
N HIS A 45 -7.74 4.56 15.63
CA HIS A 45 -6.78 3.66 16.27
C HIS A 45 -7.16 2.19 16.05
N GLN A 46 -6.14 1.36 15.87
CA GLN A 46 -6.29 -0.08 15.70
C GLN A 46 -6.70 -0.77 17.02
N ILE A 47 -7.72 -1.62 16.93
CA ILE A 47 -8.19 -2.51 17.99
C ILE A 47 -8.14 -3.96 17.45
N PRO A 48 -7.39 -4.89 18.06
CA PRO A 48 -6.50 -4.70 19.20
C PRO A 48 -5.23 -3.90 18.84
N SER A 49 -4.74 -3.10 19.81
CA SER A 49 -3.55 -2.26 19.61
C SER A 49 -2.28 -3.09 19.49
N ASN A 50 -1.26 -2.55 18.79
CA ASN A 50 0.05 -3.21 18.66
C ASN A 50 0.72 -3.50 19.99
N ARG A 51 0.49 -2.66 21.01
CA ARG A 51 0.98 -2.90 22.37
C ARG A 51 0.33 -4.14 22.98
N LYS A 52 -1.00 -4.25 22.86
CA LYS A 52 -1.77 -5.41 23.34
C LYS A 52 -1.30 -6.70 22.68
N LEU A 53 -1.04 -6.65 21.37
CA LEU A 53 -0.51 -7.79 20.60
C LEU A 53 0.92 -8.15 21.01
N HIS A 54 1.77 -7.16 21.29
CA HIS A 54 3.12 -7.40 21.79
C HIS A 54 3.10 -8.08 23.16
N ASP A 55 2.31 -7.56 24.10
CA ASP A 55 2.19 -8.11 25.46
C ASP A 55 1.66 -9.56 25.41
N LEU A 56 0.67 -9.82 24.55
CA LEU A 56 0.15 -11.16 24.29
C LEU A 56 1.18 -12.10 23.66
N SER A 57 2.00 -11.63 22.71
CA SER A 57 3.10 -12.41 22.11
C SER A 57 4.14 -12.81 23.16
N VAL A 58 4.47 -11.89 24.07
CA VAL A 58 5.39 -12.16 25.19
C VAL A 58 4.82 -13.21 26.13
N GLU A 59 3.52 -13.13 26.44
CA GLU A 59 2.86 -14.10 27.33
C GLU A 59 2.74 -15.49 26.71
N LEU A 60 2.39 -15.59 25.43
CA LEU A 60 2.36 -16.85 24.69
C LEU A 60 3.76 -17.49 24.64
N LYS A 61 4.81 -16.68 24.45
CA LYS A 61 6.19 -17.16 24.45
C LYS A 61 6.63 -17.73 25.79
N LYS A 62 6.18 -17.16 26.92
CA LYS A 62 6.45 -17.73 28.26
C LYS A 62 5.82 -19.11 28.44
N ASN A 63 4.70 -19.37 27.77
CA ASN A 63 4.01 -20.64 27.78
C ASN A 63 4.55 -21.63 26.72
N GLY A 64 5.67 -21.31 26.06
CA GLY A 64 6.29 -22.18 25.05
C GLY A 64 5.74 -22.03 23.64
N TYR A 65 4.82 -21.09 23.41
CA TYR A 65 4.20 -20.85 22.11
C TYR A 65 4.85 -19.66 21.38
N PHE A 66 5.47 -19.92 20.24
CA PHE A 66 6.05 -18.88 19.38
C PHE A 66 5.03 -18.42 18.35
N VAL A 67 4.28 -17.37 18.68
CA VAL A 67 3.16 -16.90 17.86
C VAL A 67 3.53 -15.69 17.03
N GLU A 68 3.35 -15.81 15.71
CA GLU A 68 3.33 -14.68 14.76
C GLU A 68 1.87 -14.31 14.44
N PHE A 69 1.50 -13.05 14.68
CA PHE A 69 0.14 -12.58 14.42
C PHE A 69 -0.04 -12.06 12.99
N LEU A 70 -1.08 -12.55 12.32
CA LEU A 70 -1.51 -12.10 11.00
C LEU A 70 -2.77 -11.22 11.18
N LEU A 71 -2.62 -9.91 11.00
CA LEU A 71 -3.71 -8.95 11.24
C LEU A 71 -4.60 -8.80 10.00
N ILE A 72 -5.92 -8.94 10.16
CA ILE A 72 -6.91 -8.91 9.07
C ILE A 72 -7.97 -7.85 9.39
N ASP A 73 -8.14 -6.84 8.54
CA ASP A 73 -9.18 -5.80 8.68
C ASP A 73 -10.48 -6.26 7.99
N ASP A 74 -11.62 -6.14 8.69
CA ASP A 74 -12.91 -6.77 8.34
C ASP A 74 -13.67 -6.05 7.19
N LYS A 75 -13.09 -4.99 6.62
CA LYS A 75 -13.70 -4.24 5.50
C LYS A 75 -12.77 -4.23 4.29
N SER A 76 -13.02 -5.18 3.39
CA SER A 76 -12.17 -5.54 2.24
C SER A 76 -10.78 -6.00 2.68
N LEU A 77 -10.37 -7.19 2.23
CA LEU A 77 -9.02 -7.71 2.34
C LEU A 77 -8.02 -6.68 1.77
N ASP A 78 -7.60 -5.71 2.58
CA ASP A 78 -6.57 -4.75 2.20
C ASP A 78 -5.22 -5.45 2.39
N ILE A 79 -4.97 -6.39 1.48
CA ILE A 79 -3.75 -7.20 1.41
C ILE A 79 -2.53 -6.26 1.39
N GLU A 80 -2.67 -5.06 0.80
CA GLU A 80 -1.66 -4.01 0.83
C GLU A 80 -1.42 -3.47 2.25
N ALA A 81 -2.48 -3.10 2.98
CA ALA A 81 -2.37 -2.63 4.36
C ALA A 81 -1.76 -3.67 5.30
N GLY A 82 -2.16 -4.95 5.18
CA GLY A 82 -1.61 -6.03 5.99
C GLY A 82 -0.13 -6.30 5.69
N LEU A 83 0.28 -6.30 4.42
CA LEU A 83 1.68 -6.45 4.05
C LEU A 83 2.49 -5.26 4.60
N ARG A 84 1.97 -4.05 4.43
CA ARG A 84 2.61 -2.83 4.91
C ARG A 84 2.79 -2.85 6.42
N ALA A 85 1.77 -3.25 7.17
CA ALA A 85 1.87 -3.40 8.62
C ALA A 85 2.94 -4.43 9.00
N THR A 86 2.96 -5.57 8.33
CA THR A 86 3.94 -6.65 8.54
C THR A 86 5.38 -6.16 8.28
N LEU A 87 5.61 -5.52 7.13
CA LEU A 87 6.93 -5.02 6.75
C LEU A 87 7.41 -3.88 7.65
N LEU A 88 6.51 -2.97 8.06
CA LEU A 88 6.88 -1.88 8.98
C LEU A 88 7.12 -2.38 10.40
N HIS A 89 6.44 -3.45 10.83
CA HIS A 89 6.69 -4.07 12.12
C HIS A 89 8.05 -4.77 12.19
N ILE A 90 8.37 -5.57 11.17
CA ILE A 90 9.59 -6.40 11.15
C ILE A 90 10.81 -5.59 10.69
N PHE A 91 10.64 -4.76 9.65
CA PHE A 91 11.72 -4.05 8.97
C PHE A 91 11.61 -2.53 9.08
N GLY A 92 10.97 -2.02 10.14
CA GLY A 92 10.70 -0.59 10.31
C GLY A 92 11.93 0.32 10.24
N GLU A 93 13.11 -0.15 10.60
CA GLU A 93 14.37 0.61 10.45
C GLU A 93 14.83 0.77 8.99
N HIS A 94 14.37 -0.12 8.10
CA HIS A 94 14.81 -0.23 6.71
C HIS A 94 13.73 0.15 5.70
N VAL A 95 12.47 -0.09 6.02
CA VAL A 95 11.31 0.15 5.15
C VAL A 95 10.57 1.40 5.62
N ARG A 96 10.35 2.33 4.70
CA ARG A 96 9.51 3.51 4.92
C ARG A 96 8.06 3.21 4.59
N ASN A 97 7.83 2.50 3.49
CA ASN A 97 6.50 2.16 3.02
C ASN A 97 6.54 0.97 2.06
N SER A 98 5.37 0.39 1.79
CA SER A 98 5.19 -0.60 0.73
C SER A 98 3.85 -0.40 0.02
N PHE A 99 3.84 -0.78 -1.25
CA PHE A 99 2.68 -0.70 -2.13
C PHE A 99 2.50 -2.04 -2.82
N VAL A 100 1.26 -2.42 -3.07
CA VAL A 100 0.92 -3.69 -3.70
C VAL A 100 -0.05 -3.42 -4.83
N SER A 101 0.16 -4.08 -5.96
CA SER A 101 -0.84 -4.24 -7.00
C SER A 101 -1.03 -5.72 -7.25
N ILE A 102 -2.28 -6.18 -7.19
CA ILE A 102 -2.64 -7.58 -7.39
C ILE A 102 -3.43 -7.68 -8.69
N GLN A 103 -3.01 -8.57 -9.57
CA GLN A 103 -3.74 -8.90 -10.79
C GLN A 103 -3.84 -10.42 -10.91
N ALA A 104 -5.07 -10.94 -10.77
CA ALA A 104 -5.34 -12.37 -10.68
C ALA A 104 -4.52 -13.07 -9.57
N LYS A 105 -3.50 -13.87 -9.94
CA LYS A 105 -2.62 -14.61 -9.02
C LYS A 105 -1.19 -14.05 -8.95
N THR A 106 -0.98 -12.87 -9.52
CA THR A 106 0.30 -12.17 -9.51
C THR A 106 0.21 -10.94 -8.62
N ALA A 107 1.15 -10.80 -7.69
CA ALA A 107 1.34 -9.60 -6.89
C ALA A 107 2.62 -8.89 -7.32
N HIS A 108 2.50 -7.59 -7.56
CA HIS A 108 3.63 -6.68 -7.71
C HIS A 108 3.75 -5.84 -6.45
N VAL A 109 4.91 -5.91 -5.82
CA VAL A 109 5.20 -5.28 -4.54
C VAL A 109 6.32 -4.28 -4.74
N TRP A 110 6.05 -3.03 -4.38
CA TRP A 110 7.04 -1.97 -4.36
C TRP A 110 7.40 -1.62 -2.93
N ILE A 111 8.68 -1.72 -2.61
CA ILE A 111 9.21 -1.35 -1.29
C ILE A 111 9.87 0.01 -1.41
N GLU A 112 9.47 0.95 -0.55
CA GLU A 112 10.12 2.23 -0.38
C GLU A 112 11.11 2.14 0.79
N PRO A 113 12.42 2.05 0.53
CA PRO A 113 13.38 1.90 1.61
C PRO A 113 13.72 3.26 2.24
N LYS A 114 14.08 3.27 3.53
CA LYS A 114 14.60 4.46 4.22
C LYS A 114 16.03 4.81 3.81
N LYS A 115 16.82 3.81 3.43
CA LYS A 115 18.25 3.88 3.05
C LYS A 115 18.53 2.84 1.96
N LEU A 116 19.70 2.87 1.33
CA LEU A 116 20.10 1.78 0.44
C LEU A 116 20.11 0.45 1.22
N LEU A 117 19.40 -0.56 0.73
CA LEU A 117 19.32 -1.87 1.38
C LEU A 117 20.53 -2.73 0.98
N SER A 118 21.09 -3.46 1.95
CA SER A 118 22.03 -4.54 1.65
C SER A 118 21.30 -5.71 0.98
N GLN A 119 22.03 -6.54 0.24
CA GLN A 119 21.47 -7.74 -0.40
C GLN A 119 20.86 -8.70 0.63
N GLU A 120 21.48 -8.82 1.81
CA GLU A 120 20.98 -9.66 2.90
C GLU A 120 19.61 -9.19 3.41
N ILE A 121 19.48 -7.89 3.72
CA ILE A 121 18.21 -7.34 4.22
C ILE A 121 17.13 -7.42 3.14
N PHE A 122 17.48 -7.17 1.88
CA PHE A 122 16.55 -7.30 0.77
C PHE A 122 16.09 -8.75 0.59
N GLY A 123 16.98 -9.74 0.77
CA GLY A 123 16.64 -11.16 0.77
C GLY A 123 15.63 -11.53 1.86
N LEU A 124 15.86 -11.07 3.10
CA LEU A 124 14.93 -11.30 4.22
C LEU A 124 13.55 -10.67 3.99
N ILE A 125 13.52 -9.45 3.45
CA ILE A 125 12.25 -8.81 3.08
C ILE A 125 11.57 -9.63 1.98
N ARG A 126 12.32 -10.11 0.99
CA ARG A 126 11.77 -10.90 -0.12
C ARG A 126 11.08 -12.16 0.38
N GLU A 127 11.74 -12.92 1.24
CA GLU A 127 11.18 -14.13 1.85
C GLU A 127 9.89 -13.81 2.61
N LYS A 128 9.90 -12.78 3.45
CA LYS A 128 8.70 -12.40 4.22
C LYS A 128 7.55 -11.92 3.35
N VAL A 129 7.83 -11.24 2.24
CA VAL A 129 6.79 -10.86 1.28
C VAL A 129 6.19 -12.10 0.62
N ILE A 130 7.02 -13.07 0.21
CA ILE A 130 6.55 -14.32 -0.40
C ILE A 130 5.71 -15.12 0.61
N ASP A 131 6.21 -15.31 1.84
CA ASP A 131 5.49 -15.98 2.93
C ASP A 131 4.10 -15.36 3.16
N TYR A 132 4.03 -14.02 3.14
CA TYR A 132 2.78 -13.29 3.31
C TYR A 132 1.78 -13.60 2.17
N PHE A 133 2.22 -13.57 0.92
CA PHE A 133 1.35 -13.81 -0.24
C PHE A 133 0.94 -15.26 -0.43
N LEU A 134 1.76 -16.22 0.02
CA LEU A 134 1.39 -17.64 0.05
C LEU A 134 0.12 -17.87 0.89
N SER A 135 -0.10 -17.08 1.94
CA SER A 135 -1.32 -17.17 2.76
C SER A 135 -2.60 -16.73 2.03
N PHE A 136 -2.48 -16.14 0.85
CA PHE A 136 -3.58 -15.66 -0.01
C PHE A 136 -3.66 -16.41 -1.36
N ASP A 137 -3.03 -17.58 -1.50
CA ASP A 137 -2.94 -18.35 -2.75
C ASP A 137 -2.32 -17.56 -3.95
N ILE A 138 -1.54 -16.53 -3.65
CA ILE A 138 -0.78 -15.74 -4.64
C ILE A 138 0.62 -16.33 -4.73
N VAL A 139 0.92 -16.91 -5.90
CA VAL A 139 2.15 -17.69 -6.14
C VAL A 139 3.22 -16.92 -6.90
N ASP A 140 2.82 -15.93 -7.71
CA ASP A 140 3.74 -15.13 -8.51
C ASP A 140 3.92 -13.75 -7.87
N VAL A 141 5.04 -13.55 -7.19
CA VAL A 141 5.31 -12.33 -6.41
C VAL A 141 6.54 -11.62 -6.96
N GLN A 142 6.31 -10.49 -7.61
CA GLN A 142 7.36 -9.62 -8.14
C GLN A 142 7.64 -8.49 -7.16
N ILE A 143 8.91 -8.36 -6.74
CA ILE A 143 9.30 -7.40 -5.71
C ILE A 143 10.32 -6.44 -6.31
N ALA A 144 10.02 -5.15 -6.25
CA ALA A 144 10.86 -4.07 -6.76
C ALA A 144 11.07 -2.98 -5.70
N LEU A 145 12.20 -2.29 -5.78
CA LEU A 145 12.42 -1.07 -5.00
C LEU A 145 11.83 0.13 -5.73
N THR A 146 11.19 1.05 -5.01
CA THR A 146 10.71 2.30 -5.60
C THR A 146 11.84 3.16 -6.17
N THR A 147 13.06 3.02 -5.63
CA THR A 147 14.27 3.70 -6.13
C THR A 147 14.71 3.21 -7.51
N ALA A 148 14.32 2.00 -7.91
CA ALA A 148 14.61 1.43 -9.23
C ALA A 148 13.45 1.59 -10.22
N ALA A 149 12.28 2.05 -9.76
CA ALA A 149 11.09 2.23 -10.60
C ALA A 149 11.04 3.63 -11.23
N ASN A 150 10.60 3.72 -12.50
CA ASN A 150 10.37 5.00 -13.17
C ASN A 150 9.07 5.66 -12.67
N LEU A 151 9.10 6.15 -11.43
CA LEU A 151 7.94 6.77 -10.79
C LEU A 151 7.69 8.19 -11.34
N PRO A 152 6.42 8.58 -11.56
CA PRO A 152 6.13 9.90 -12.08
C PRO A 152 6.39 10.98 -11.03
N GLY A 153 7.31 11.91 -11.34
CA GLY A 153 7.57 13.12 -10.55
C GLY A 153 6.34 14.04 -10.44
N ILE A 154 6.33 14.96 -9.47
CA ILE A 154 5.20 15.91 -9.27
C ILE A 154 4.92 16.69 -10.56
N LEU A 155 5.97 17.18 -11.23
CA LEU A 155 5.83 17.90 -12.50
C LEU A 155 5.20 17.05 -13.61
N VAL A 156 5.53 15.75 -13.67
CA VAL A 156 4.94 14.81 -14.63
C VAL A 156 3.44 14.66 -14.34
N CYS A 157 3.07 14.44 -13.08
CA CYS A 157 1.67 14.36 -12.67
C CYS A 157 0.90 15.64 -13.02
N LEU A 158 1.45 16.82 -12.71
CA LEU A 158 0.79 18.09 -13.00
C LEU A 158 0.62 18.33 -14.51
N ARG A 159 1.61 17.96 -15.33
CA ARG A 159 1.50 18.04 -16.80
C ARG A 159 0.42 17.10 -17.33
N ALA A 160 0.37 15.86 -16.83
CA ALA A 160 -0.67 14.90 -17.19
C ALA A 160 -2.06 15.40 -16.80
N ILE A 161 -2.22 15.94 -15.59
CA ILE A 161 -3.47 16.55 -15.13
C ILE A 161 -3.84 17.75 -16.01
N ARG A 162 -2.91 18.64 -16.37
CA ARG A 162 -3.21 19.76 -17.28
C ARG A 162 -3.77 19.29 -18.62
N PHE A 163 -3.16 18.25 -19.18
CA PHE A 163 -3.54 17.70 -20.47
C PHE A 163 -4.93 17.05 -20.42
N LEU A 164 -5.20 16.24 -19.39
CA LEU A 164 -6.42 15.44 -19.25
C LEU A 164 -7.56 16.12 -18.49
N ALA A 165 -7.30 17.24 -17.80
CA ALA A 165 -8.26 17.76 -16.82
C ALA A 165 -9.65 18.03 -17.43
N PRO A 166 -10.73 17.95 -16.65
CA PRO A 166 -10.79 17.33 -15.33
C PRO A 166 -10.56 15.80 -15.45
N VAL A 167 -9.65 15.25 -14.64
CA VAL A 167 -9.23 13.84 -14.75
C VAL A 167 -9.49 13.06 -13.47
N GLY A 168 -10.07 11.88 -13.57
CA GLY A 168 -10.19 10.93 -12.46
C GLY A 168 -8.89 10.13 -12.26
N GLN A 169 -8.69 9.61 -11.06
CA GLN A 169 -7.51 8.79 -10.72
C GLN A 169 -7.31 7.59 -11.66
N PRO A 170 -8.33 6.80 -12.06
CA PRO A 170 -8.13 5.68 -12.97
C PRO A 170 -7.59 6.11 -14.35
N ALA A 171 -8.17 7.18 -14.91
CA ALA A 171 -7.74 7.72 -16.21
C ALA A 171 -6.33 8.32 -16.15
N LEU A 172 -5.97 8.96 -15.03
CA LEU A 172 -4.62 9.48 -14.83
C LEU A 172 -3.60 8.34 -14.71
N SER A 173 -3.92 7.29 -13.97
CA SER A 173 -3.08 6.10 -13.84
C SER A 173 -2.81 5.47 -15.21
N ALA A 174 -3.86 5.22 -15.99
CA ALA A 174 -3.76 4.66 -17.34
C ALA A 174 -2.88 5.50 -18.28
N TYR A 175 -3.01 6.84 -18.21
CA TYR A 175 -2.17 7.74 -18.99
C TYR A 175 -0.70 7.66 -18.58
N LEU A 176 -0.40 7.67 -17.27
CA LEU A 176 0.97 7.58 -16.77
C LEU A 176 1.63 6.25 -17.17
N SER A 177 0.89 5.14 -17.11
CA SER A 177 1.35 3.85 -17.59
C SER A 177 1.64 3.86 -19.10
N LYS A 178 0.79 4.51 -19.90
CA LYS A 178 1.01 4.67 -21.36
C LYS A 178 2.29 5.46 -21.66
N GLU A 179 2.61 6.45 -20.84
CA GLU A 179 3.85 7.24 -20.92
C GLU A 179 5.07 6.53 -20.28
N ARG A 180 4.95 5.22 -19.99
CA ARG A 180 6.01 4.36 -19.42
C ARG A 180 6.42 4.73 -17.98
N PHE A 181 5.54 5.39 -17.23
CA PHE A 181 5.71 5.57 -15.79
C PHE A 181 5.09 4.41 -15.02
N THR A 182 5.77 3.99 -13.95
CA THR A 182 5.25 2.99 -13.02
C THR A 182 4.39 3.69 -11.98
N VAL A 183 3.11 3.30 -11.90
CA VAL A 183 2.20 3.71 -10.83
C VAL A 183 2.02 2.51 -9.90
N PRO A 184 2.61 2.52 -8.68
CA PRO A 184 2.66 1.32 -7.83
C PRO A 184 1.29 0.82 -7.37
N SER A 185 0.44 1.73 -6.89
CA SER A 185 -0.92 1.38 -6.46
C SER A 185 -1.84 2.58 -6.59
N GLU A 186 -3.14 2.31 -6.48
CA GLU A 186 -4.16 3.36 -6.39
C GLU A 186 -3.96 4.25 -5.16
N ASP A 187 -3.62 3.66 -4.01
CA ASP A 187 -3.32 4.40 -2.79
C ASP A 187 -2.11 5.33 -2.97
N TRP A 188 -1.05 4.86 -3.64
CA TRP A 188 0.10 5.71 -3.96
C TRP A 188 -0.28 6.96 -4.74
N LEU A 189 -1.07 6.80 -5.82
CA LEU A 189 -1.49 7.92 -6.65
C LEU A 189 -2.44 8.85 -5.89
N SER A 190 -3.34 8.29 -5.07
CA SER A 190 -4.26 9.03 -4.20
C SER A 190 -3.52 9.92 -3.21
N ARG A 191 -2.56 9.35 -2.46
CA ARG A 191 -1.74 10.12 -1.50
C ARG A 191 -0.97 11.23 -2.18
N ARG A 192 -0.47 10.99 -3.39
CA ARG A 192 0.25 12.00 -4.17
C ARG A 192 -0.67 13.13 -4.64
N LEU A 193 -1.87 12.79 -5.12
CA LEU A 193 -2.90 13.77 -5.49
C LEU A 193 -3.34 14.59 -4.28
N ASP A 194 -3.51 13.98 -3.11
CA ASP A 194 -3.88 14.68 -1.88
C ASP A 194 -2.75 15.56 -1.34
N ALA A 195 -1.49 15.15 -1.45
CA ALA A 195 -0.36 16.02 -1.15
C ALA A 195 -0.39 17.27 -2.06
N MET A 196 -0.53 17.09 -3.37
CA MET A 196 -0.63 18.21 -4.32
C MET A 196 -1.87 19.09 -4.06
N ARG A 197 -2.97 18.52 -3.59
CA ARG A 197 -4.18 19.26 -3.22
C ARG A 197 -3.94 20.12 -1.99
N ARG A 198 -3.34 19.56 -0.94
CA ARG A 198 -2.98 20.30 0.30
C ARG A 198 -1.97 21.41 0.04
N GLU A 199 -1.05 21.22 -0.91
CA GLU A 199 -0.12 22.24 -1.37
C GLU A 199 -0.75 23.31 -2.29
N GLY A 200 -2.07 23.23 -2.57
CA GLY A 200 -2.76 24.17 -3.44
C GLY A 200 -2.40 24.06 -4.91
N ARG A 201 -1.83 22.92 -5.35
CA ARG A 201 -1.44 22.71 -6.75
C ARG A 201 -2.58 22.20 -7.63
N VAL A 202 -3.46 21.40 -7.04
CA VAL A 202 -4.63 20.83 -7.71
C VAL A 202 -5.89 21.06 -6.89
N VAL A 203 -7.03 21.12 -7.56
CA VAL A 203 -8.36 21.12 -6.95
C VAL A 203 -9.07 19.82 -7.28
N ARG A 204 -9.88 19.33 -6.34
CA ARG A 204 -10.76 18.17 -6.52
C ARG A 204 -12.20 18.68 -6.70
N THR A 205 -12.85 18.31 -7.80
CA THR A 205 -14.25 18.67 -8.06
C THR A 205 -15.20 17.82 -7.20
N ALA A 206 -16.48 18.19 -7.14
CA ALA A 206 -17.51 17.41 -6.44
C ALA A 206 -17.62 15.96 -6.98
N GLU A 207 -17.34 15.76 -8.27
CA GLU A 207 -17.29 14.44 -8.92
C GLU A 207 -16.00 13.66 -8.62
N GLY A 208 -15.11 14.18 -7.78
CA GLY A 208 -13.86 13.53 -7.43
C GLY A 208 -12.76 13.61 -8.50
N LYS A 209 -12.93 14.43 -9.54
CA LYS A 209 -11.92 14.65 -10.60
C LYS A 209 -10.94 15.75 -10.18
N TYR A 210 -9.74 15.72 -10.74
CA TYR A 210 -8.67 16.66 -10.44
C TYR A 210 -8.42 17.62 -11.60
N ALA A 211 -8.20 18.89 -11.26
CA ALA A 211 -7.77 19.94 -12.18
C ALA A 211 -6.66 20.79 -11.54
N LEU A 212 -5.87 21.48 -12.35
CA LEU A 212 -4.83 22.38 -11.83
C LEU A 212 -5.44 23.67 -11.27
N THR A 213 -4.80 24.23 -10.24
CA THR A 213 -5.06 25.61 -9.83
C THR A 213 -4.46 26.59 -10.84
N MET A 214 -5.01 27.81 -10.88
CA MET A 214 -4.46 28.90 -11.71
C MET A 214 -2.97 29.13 -11.41
N GLN A 215 -2.59 29.14 -10.13
CA GLN A 215 -1.19 29.28 -9.71
C GLN A 215 -0.28 28.19 -10.30
N SER A 216 -0.76 26.96 -10.37
CA SER A 216 0.01 25.84 -10.93
C SER A 216 0.12 25.91 -12.45
N ILE A 217 -0.92 26.39 -13.13
CA ILE A 217 -0.88 26.63 -14.58
C ILE A 217 0.18 27.68 -14.89
N LEU A 218 0.20 28.78 -14.13
CA LEU A 218 1.21 29.84 -14.26
C LEU A 218 2.62 29.32 -13.97
N THR A 219 2.78 28.54 -12.91
CA THR A 219 4.08 27.99 -12.48
C THR A 219 4.64 26.97 -13.48
N LEU A 220 3.78 26.16 -14.11
CA LEU A 220 4.20 25.25 -15.19
C LEU A 220 4.60 26.00 -16.47
N GLY A 221 4.24 27.28 -16.58
CA GLY A 221 4.39 28.10 -17.77
C GLY A 221 3.49 27.64 -18.91
N SER A 222 3.40 28.45 -19.95
CA SER A 222 2.77 28.09 -21.23
C SER A 222 3.78 28.36 -22.34
N SER A 223 4.15 27.35 -23.12
CA SER A 223 4.87 27.58 -24.37
C SER A 223 3.90 28.11 -25.41
N LYS A 224 4.28 29.17 -26.13
CA LYS A 224 3.51 29.70 -27.27
C LYS A 224 3.92 28.91 -28.52
N GLY A 225 3.13 27.89 -28.90
CA GLY A 225 3.40 27.05 -30.08
C GLY A 225 2.39 25.90 -30.26
N ARG A 226 2.46 25.20 -31.40
CA ARG A 226 1.54 24.08 -31.74
C ARG A 226 1.65 22.88 -30.77
N THR A 227 2.76 22.78 -30.03
CA THR A 227 3.00 21.77 -28.99
C THR A 227 2.59 22.22 -27.60
N SER A 228 2.01 23.42 -27.46
CA SER A 228 1.47 23.93 -26.21
C SER A 228 0.52 22.90 -25.58
N PRO A 229 0.64 22.62 -24.27
CA PRO A 229 -0.30 21.77 -23.56
C PRO A 229 -1.75 22.24 -23.73
N ASP A 230 -1.96 23.56 -23.81
CA ASP A 230 -3.30 24.14 -23.93
C ASP A 230 -3.86 23.95 -25.34
N VAL A 231 -3.03 24.10 -26.39
CA VAL A 231 -3.42 23.83 -27.78
C VAL A 231 -3.74 22.36 -27.99
N ARG A 232 -2.91 21.46 -27.44
CA ARG A 232 -3.14 20.01 -27.50
C ARG A 232 -4.43 19.60 -26.81
N ARG A 233 -4.72 20.20 -25.65
CA ARG A 233 -5.98 20.01 -24.91
C ARG A 233 -7.18 20.46 -25.73
N LEU A 234 -7.11 21.65 -26.34
CA LEU A 234 -8.19 22.19 -27.16
C LEU A 234 -8.46 21.33 -28.41
N LEU A 235 -7.40 20.82 -29.05
CA LEU A 235 -7.50 19.86 -30.14
C LEU A 235 -8.08 18.51 -29.70
N ALA A 236 -7.75 18.03 -28.50
CA ALA A 236 -8.30 16.79 -27.96
C ALA A 236 -9.80 16.90 -27.66
N LEU A 237 -10.23 18.03 -27.08
CA LEU A 237 -11.65 18.33 -26.86
C LEU A 237 -12.42 18.40 -28.17
N ALA A 238 -11.89 19.10 -29.18
CA ALA A 238 -12.52 19.23 -30.49
C ALA A 238 -12.71 17.88 -31.21
N LYS A 239 -11.79 16.91 -31.00
CA LYS A 239 -11.89 15.55 -31.55
C LYS A 239 -12.92 14.66 -30.85
N GLN A 240 -13.33 14.98 -29.62
CA GLN A 240 -14.33 14.19 -28.87
C GLN A 240 -15.76 14.70 -29.09
N SER A 241 -15.91 15.93 -29.58
CA SER A 241 -17.20 16.59 -29.84
C SER A 241 -17.66 16.49 -31.30
N LEU A 242 -16.94 15.75 -32.15
CA LEU A 242 -17.27 15.38 -33.53
C LEU A 242 -17.61 13.89 -33.58
#